data_AF-A0A8D2PQH7-F1
#
_entry.id   AF-A0A8D2PQH7-F1
#
_cell.length_a   1.000
_cell.length_b   1.000
_cell.length_c   1.000
_cell.angle_alpha   90.00
_cell.angle_beta   90.00
_cell.angle_gamma   90.00
#
_symmetry.space_group_name_H-M   'P 1'
#
loop_
_entity.id
_entity.type
_entity.pdbx_description
1 polymer ?
#
loop_
_entity_poly.entity_id
_entity_poly.type
_entity_poly.pdbx_seq_one_letter_code
_entity_poly.pdbx_strand_id
1 'polypeptide(L)'
;MVSNTSKPTPGQKAATQASKSSPQGGTQNRKESLATGSKSELSSPSVSAINLLRQRLHEKIKKASGQDNAKELTPAVLEKRQRRKYERERKKRRRKELKMKAKMEKKETEEVPEEPENKKEESKAEVVFNRVEVHEENELNKVQKKKEKRKAVKGNITPLTGKNYKQLLSRLETRKNKLEELKEKDEKKAQELETKIKWTNALYKAEGVKIRDDEERLKEALKRKEKRKAQRKKQWQERTVRVVEKMQQRQDKRKKNIQKKKKERIEKKKARARKKGRVLPEDLKKAGFK
;
A
#
# COMPACT_ATOMS: atom_id res chain seq x y z
N MET A 1 16.63 -21.17 48.06
CA MET A 1 16.81 -22.15 46.98
C MET A 1 15.47 -22.50 46.35
N VAL A 2 15.36 -22.19 45.06
CA VAL A 2 14.69 -22.97 44.00
C VAL A 2 13.15 -23.07 44.00
N SER A 3 12.62 -22.37 43.00
CA SER A 3 11.34 -22.47 42.31
C SER A 3 10.97 -23.87 41.81
N ASN A 4 9.67 -24.18 41.75
CA ASN A 4 9.07 -24.66 40.50
C ASN A 4 7.54 -24.56 40.49
N THR A 5 7.03 -23.83 39.49
CA THR A 5 5.63 -23.81 39.07
C THR A 5 5.51 -24.59 37.77
N SER A 6 4.65 -25.60 37.72
CA SER A 6 4.30 -26.33 36.49
C SER A 6 2.83 -26.10 36.14
N LYS A 7 2.62 -25.78 34.87
CA LYS A 7 1.37 -25.39 34.22
C LYS A 7 0.94 -26.55 33.32
N PRO A 8 -0.34 -26.96 33.27
CA PRO A 8 -0.79 -27.88 32.23
C PRO A 8 -1.48 -27.13 31.08
N THR A 9 -1.13 -27.54 29.85
CA THR A 9 -1.80 -27.22 28.58
C THR A 9 -2.75 -28.35 28.16
N PRO A 10 -3.82 -28.06 27.39
CA PRO A 10 -4.90 -29.00 27.11
C PRO A 10 -4.64 -29.87 25.88
N GLY A 11 -4.95 -31.16 26.01
CA GLY A 11 -4.88 -32.18 24.96
C GLY A 11 -6.26 -32.55 24.40
N GLN A 12 -6.32 -32.48 23.07
CA GLN A 12 -6.95 -33.44 22.14
C GLN A 12 -8.48 -33.65 22.18
N LYS A 13 -9.10 -33.26 21.05
CA LYS A 13 -10.47 -33.56 20.66
C LYS A 13 -10.56 -34.95 20.03
N ALA A 14 -11.56 -35.69 20.47
CA ALA A 14 -12.01 -36.96 19.92
C ALA A 14 -12.70 -36.80 18.55
N ALA A 15 -12.61 -37.87 17.76
CA ALA A 15 -13.32 -38.09 16.50
C ALA A 15 -14.69 -38.72 16.75
N THR A 16 -15.68 -38.39 15.91
CA THR A 16 -16.84 -39.26 15.62
C THR A 16 -17.25 -39.13 14.16
N GLN A 17 -17.74 -40.25 13.64
CA GLN A 17 -17.93 -40.63 12.24
C GLN A 17 -19.35 -40.31 11.69
N ALA A 18 -19.52 -40.67 10.39
CA ALA A 18 -20.77 -40.94 9.66
C ALA A 18 -21.48 -39.71 9.06
N SER A 19 -22.07 -39.70 7.86
CA SER A 19 -22.53 -40.77 6.95
C SER A 19 -22.70 -40.23 5.51
N LYS A 20 -22.95 -41.17 4.58
CA LYS A 20 -23.06 -41.08 3.12
C LYS A 20 -24.28 -40.26 2.61
N SER A 21 -24.13 -39.59 1.46
CA SER A 21 -25.08 -39.65 0.32
C SER A 21 -24.59 -38.80 -0.87
N SER A 22 -24.42 -39.43 -2.03
CA SER A 22 -24.34 -38.76 -3.34
C SER A 22 -25.74 -38.39 -3.84
N PRO A 23 -25.84 -37.42 -4.76
CA PRO A 23 -26.54 -37.72 -6.00
C PRO A 23 -25.78 -37.27 -7.25
N GLN A 24 -25.75 -38.16 -8.24
CA GLN A 24 -25.49 -37.85 -9.64
C GLN A 24 -26.70 -37.14 -10.24
N GLY A 25 -26.47 -36.09 -11.02
CA GLY A 25 -27.44 -35.49 -11.93
C GLY A 25 -26.72 -35.14 -13.22
N GLY A 26 -26.88 -36.01 -14.23
CA GLY A 26 -26.43 -35.77 -15.58
C GLY A 26 -27.48 -35.01 -16.38
N THR A 27 -27.04 -34.06 -17.20
CA THR A 27 -27.81 -33.54 -18.32
C THR A 27 -26.99 -33.75 -19.59
N GLN A 28 -27.45 -34.73 -20.37
CA GLN A 28 -27.05 -34.95 -21.75
C GLN A 28 -27.60 -33.81 -22.61
N ASN A 29 -26.83 -33.37 -23.60
CA ASN A 29 -27.39 -32.67 -24.75
C ASN A 29 -26.92 -33.37 -26.02
N ARG A 30 -27.89 -33.94 -26.74
CA ARG A 30 -27.78 -34.64 -28.01
C ARG A 30 -28.01 -33.61 -29.12
N LYS A 31 -27.15 -33.62 -30.14
CA LYS A 31 -27.57 -33.35 -31.53
C LYS A 31 -26.56 -33.99 -32.49
N GLU A 32 -27.12 -34.87 -33.30
CA GLU A 32 -26.50 -35.66 -34.35
C GLU A 32 -26.28 -34.83 -35.62
N SER A 33 -25.30 -35.24 -36.43
CA SER A 33 -25.49 -35.36 -37.88
C SER A 33 -24.45 -36.33 -38.45
N LEU A 34 -24.96 -37.41 -39.06
CA LEU A 34 -24.26 -38.42 -39.86
C LEU A 34 -23.61 -37.81 -41.11
N ALA A 35 -22.49 -38.39 -41.56
CA ALA A 35 -22.33 -38.89 -42.94
C ALA A 35 -21.00 -39.65 -43.12
N THR A 36 -21.14 -40.97 -43.33
CA THR A 36 -20.47 -41.82 -44.34
C THR A 36 -18.95 -41.83 -44.51
N GLY A 37 -18.36 -43.04 -44.49
CA GLY A 37 -17.26 -43.36 -45.41
C GLY A 37 -16.14 -44.27 -44.89
N SER A 38 -16.32 -45.58 -45.08
CA SER A 38 -15.32 -46.58 -45.49
C SER A 38 -13.95 -46.70 -44.79
N LYS A 39 -13.75 -47.88 -44.20
CA LYS A 39 -12.52 -48.71 -44.16
C LYS A 39 -11.29 -48.15 -44.88
N SER A 40 -10.17 -48.05 -44.14
CA SER A 40 -8.88 -48.55 -44.62
C SER A 40 -7.93 -48.75 -43.45
N GLU A 41 -7.70 -50.00 -43.10
CA GLU A 41 -6.52 -50.42 -42.34
C GLU A 41 -5.26 -50.12 -43.15
N LEU A 42 -4.57 -49.05 -42.81
CA LEU A 42 -3.16 -48.86 -43.15
C LEU A 42 -2.52 -48.19 -41.94
N SER A 43 -2.24 -49.00 -40.92
CA SER A 43 -1.38 -48.67 -39.79
C SER A 43 -0.01 -48.28 -40.31
N SER A 44 0.12 -47.00 -40.65
CA SER A 44 1.27 -46.45 -41.33
C SER A 44 2.29 -45.97 -40.29
N PRO A 45 3.58 -46.32 -40.40
CA PRO A 45 4.65 -45.91 -39.48
C PRO A 45 4.78 -44.38 -39.32
N SER A 46 4.11 -43.60 -40.17
CA SER A 46 3.93 -42.14 -40.10
C SER A 46 3.28 -41.64 -38.80
N VAL A 47 2.20 -42.28 -38.32
CA VAL A 47 1.50 -41.81 -37.09
C VAL A 47 2.39 -42.05 -35.87
N SER A 48 3.10 -43.18 -35.85
CA SER A 48 4.10 -43.50 -34.82
C SER A 48 5.30 -42.54 -34.87
N ALA A 49 5.80 -42.20 -36.06
CA ALA A 49 6.87 -41.21 -36.23
C ALA A 49 6.46 -39.81 -35.74
N ILE A 50 5.23 -39.38 -36.03
CA ILE A 50 4.66 -38.11 -35.55
C ILE A 50 4.52 -38.12 -34.03
N ASN A 51 4.07 -39.23 -33.44
CA ASN A 51 3.96 -39.37 -31.98
C ASN A 51 5.33 -39.32 -31.30
N LEU A 52 6.35 -39.94 -31.90
CA LEU A 52 7.73 -39.90 -31.43
C LEU A 52 8.34 -38.49 -31.53
N LEU A 53 7.97 -37.74 -32.58
CA LEU A 53 8.34 -36.32 -32.72
C LEU A 53 7.65 -35.44 -31.68
N ARG A 54 6.37 -35.68 -31.41
CA ARG A 54 5.63 -34.99 -30.34
C ARG A 54 6.25 -35.27 -28.97
N GLN A 55 6.64 -36.52 -28.71
CA GLN A 55 7.35 -36.90 -27.48
C GLN A 55 8.71 -36.18 -27.36
N ARG A 56 9.54 -36.21 -28.40
CA ARG A 56 10.82 -35.47 -28.43
C ARG A 56 10.64 -33.97 -28.26
N LEU A 57 9.59 -33.38 -28.85
CA LEU A 57 9.27 -31.97 -28.71
C LEU A 57 8.83 -31.65 -27.27
N HIS A 58 7.99 -32.49 -26.66
CA HIS A 58 7.62 -32.35 -25.26
C HIS A 58 8.83 -32.49 -24.32
N GLU A 59 9.74 -33.44 -24.57
CA GLU A 59 10.99 -33.56 -23.82
C GLU A 59 11.89 -32.33 -23.98
N LYS A 60 12.01 -31.80 -25.20
CA LYS A 60 12.82 -30.61 -25.46
C LYS A 60 12.23 -29.36 -24.81
N ILE A 61 10.90 -29.22 -24.82
CA ILE A 61 10.19 -28.15 -24.11
C ILE A 61 10.34 -28.31 -22.59
N LYS A 62 10.26 -29.52 -22.03
CA LYS A 62 10.50 -29.78 -20.60
C LYS A 62 11.93 -29.44 -20.17
N LYS A 63 12.92 -29.82 -20.98
CA LYS A 63 14.33 -29.48 -20.78
C LYS A 63 14.58 -27.97 -20.86
N ALA A 64 13.97 -27.29 -21.84
CA ALA A 64 14.10 -25.84 -22.03
C ALA A 64 13.31 -25.01 -21.00
N SER A 65 12.18 -25.53 -20.49
CA SER A 65 11.37 -24.87 -19.48
C SER A 65 11.99 -24.93 -18.07
N GLY A 66 13.10 -25.67 -17.91
CA GLY A 66 13.79 -25.85 -16.63
C GLY A 66 12.97 -26.65 -15.61
N GLN A 67 11.93 -27.38 -16.06
CA GLN A 67 11.06 -28.16 -15.19
C GLN A 67 11.68 -29.51 -14.78
N ASP A 68 12.75 -29.97 -15.42
CA ASP A 68 13.40 -31.25 -15.08
C ASP A 68 14.21 -31.20 -13.78
N ASN A 69 14.41 -30.02 -13.19
CA ASN A 69 14.90 -29.85 -11.82
C ASN A 69 13.77 -29.67 -10.80
N ALA A 70 12.51 -29.77 -11.22
CA ALA A 70 11.40 -29.97 -10.31
C ALA A 70 11.38 -31.45 -9.91
N LYS A 71 12.27 -31.82 -8.98
CA LYS A 71 11.82 -32.65 -7.86
C LYS A 71 10.43 -32.18 -7.52
N GLU A 72 9.45 -33.07 -7.68
CA GLU A 72 8.03 -32.87 -7.39
C GLU A 72 7.90 -31.69 -6.44
N LEU A 73 7.40 -30.55 -6.95
CA LEU A 73 7.26 -29.34 -6.14
C LEU A 73 6.71 -29.80 -4.80
N THR A 74 7.49 -29.63 -3.73
CA THR A 74 7.12 -30.20 -2.43
C THR A 74 5.66 -29.87 -2.16
N PRO A 75 4.85 -30.78 -1.57
CA PRO A 75 3.40 -30.61 -1.45
C PRO A 75 3.01 -29.21 -0.89
N ALA A 76 3.85 -28.65 -0.02
CA ALA A 76 3.77 -27.28 0.48
C ALA A 76 3.83 -26.16 -0.60
N VAL A 77 4.65 -26.32 -1.65
CA VAL A 77 4.75 -25.35 -2.77
C VAL A 77 3.55 -25.48 -3.70
N LEU A 78 3.05 -26.70 -3.93
CA LEU A 78 1.80 -26.91 -4.68
C LEU A 78 0.61 -26.30 -3.96
N GLU A 79 0.50 -26.49 -2.65
CA GLU A 79 -0.54 -25.89 -1.83
C GLU A 79 -0.48 -24.36 -1.85
N LYS A 80 0.72 -23.77 -1.73
CA LYS A 80 0.93 -22.32 -1.90
C LYS A 80 0.49 -21.83 -3.28
N ARG A 81 0.70 -22.61 -4.33
CA ARG A 81 0.29 -22.27 -5.70
C ARG A 81 -1.23 -22.34 -5.86
N GLN A 82 -1.87 -23.35 -5.29
CA GLN A 82 -3.33 -23.49 -5.26
C GLN A 82 -3.97 -22.35 -4.46
N ARG A 83 -3.44 -22.01 -3.27
CA ARG A 83 -3.87 -20.85 -2.48
C ARG A 83 -3.75 -19.54 -3.26
N ARG A 84 -2.65 -19.31 -3.98
CA ARG A 84 -2.47 -18.13 -4.86
C ARG A 84 -3.48 -18.10 -6.01
N LYS A 85 -3.82 -19.25 -6.60
CA LYS A 85 -4.83 -19.35 -7.66
C LYS A 85 -6.22 -18.99 -7.12
N TYR A 86 -6.60 -19.57 -5.98
CA TYR A 86 -7.85 -19.30 -5.29
C TYR A 86 -7.97 -17.81 -4.88
N GLU A 87 -6.91 -17.23 -4.33
CA GLU A 87 -6.90 -15.81 -3.94
C GLU A 87 -7.04 -14.86 -5.14
N ARG A 88 -6.39 -15.17 -6.26
CA ARG A 88 -6.55 -14.42 -7.52
C ARG A 88 -7.99 -14.52 -8.02
N GLU A 89 -8.61 -15.68 -7.91
CA GLU A 89 -10.00 -15.88 -8.33
C GLU A 89 -10.98 -15.10 -7.44
N ARG A 90 -10.79 -15.15 -6.12
CA ARG A 90 -11.56 -14.35 -5.16
C ARG A 90 -11.46 -12.85 -5.45
N LYS A 91 -10.25 -12.35 -5.74
CA LYS A 91 -10.01 -10.95 -6.13
C LYS A 91 -10.72 -10.60 -7.45
N LYS A 92 -10.71 -11.50 -8.43
CA LYS A 92 -11.44 -11.32 -9.70
C LYS A 92 -12.95 -11.27 -9.48
N ARG A 93 -13.52 -12.14 -8.64
CA ARG A 93 -14.96 -12.14 -8.29
C ARG A 93 -15.37 -10.82 -7.63
N ARG A 94 -14.63 -10.38 -6.59
CA ARG A 94 -14.85 -9.08 -5.95
C ARG A 94 -14.79 -7.89 -6.92
N ARG A 95 -13.84 -7.90 -7.86
CA ARG A 95 -13.74 -6.82 -8.87
C ARG A 95 -14.93 -6.81 -9.83
N LYS A 96 -15.47 -7.99 -10.18
CA LYS A 96 -16.68 -8.11 -11.00
C LYS A 96 -17.91 -7.64 -10.22
N GLU A 97 -18.07 -8.05 -8.97
CA GLU A 97 -19.16 -7.61 -8.08
C GLU A 97 -19.16 -6.08 -7.91
N LEU A 98 -18.01 -5.48 -7.62
CA LEU A 98 -17.91 -4.01 -7.53
C LEU A 98 -18.23 -3.32 -8.86
N LYS A 99 -17.83 -3.90 -10.00
CA LYS A 99 -18.17 -3.35 -11.32
C LYS A 99 -19.67 -3.46 -11.63
N MET A 100 -20.33 -4.53 -11.19
CA MET A 100 -21.78 -4.68 -11.33
C MET A 100 -22.53 -3.73 -10.40
N LYS A 101 -22.09 -3.59 -9.14
CA LYS A 101 -22.67 -2.66 -8.19
C LYS A 101 -22.55 -1.20 -8.65
N ALA A 102 -21.38 -0.80 -9.16
CA ALA A 102 -21.18 0.53 -9.73
C ALA A 102 -21.98 0.77 -11.02
N LYS A 103 -22.31 -0.29 -11.78
CA LYS A 103 -23.20 -0.19 -12.95
C LYS A 103 -24.67 -0.08 -12.55
N MET A 104 -25.08 -0.73 -11.47
CA MET A 104 -26.43 -0.62 -10.92
C MET A 104 -26.65 0.76 -10.28
N GLU A 105 -25.70 1.23 -9.47
CA GLU A 105 -25.74 2.57 -8.85
C GLU A 105 -25.74 3.70 -9.89
N LYS A 106 -25.06 3.51 -11.03
CA LYS A 106 -25.12 4.44 -12.17
C LYS A 106 -26.44 4.40 -12.95
N LYS A 107 -27.13 3.26 -12.96
CA LYS A 107 -28.46 3.15 -13.58
C LYS A 107 -29.54 3.71 -12.67
N GLU A 108 -29.44 3.51 -11.36
CA GLU A 108 -30.33 4.12 -10.36
C GLU A 108 -30.20 5.65 -10.27
N THR A 109 -29.06 6.23 -10.69
CA THR A 109 -28.89 7.69 -10.77
C THR A 109 -29.34 8.31 -12.09
N GLU A 110 -29.78 7.51 -13.07
CA GLU A 110 -30.21 7.97 -14.40
C GLU A 110 -31.73 7.81 -14.63
N GLU A 111 -32.48 7.27 -13.67
CA GLU A 111 -33.96 7.12 -13.72
C GLU A 111 -34.70 8.04 -12.74
N VAL A 112 -34.32 9.32 -12.66
CA VAL A 112 -35.21 10.37 -12.13
C VAL A 112 -35.65 11.24 -13.31
N PRO A 113 -36.89 11.10 -13.81
CA PRO A 113 -37.46 12.04 -14.77
C PRO A 113 -38.06 13.24 -14.01
N GLU A 114 -37.54 14.45 -14.24
CA GLU A 114 -38.21 15.70 -13.90
C GLU A 114 -38.82 16.30 -15.18
N GLU A 115 -40.16 16.34 -15.23
CA GLU A 115 -40.95 17.15 -16.16
C GLU A 115 -40.88 18.63 -15.77
N PRO A 116 -40.84 19.59 -16.73
CA PRO A 116 -40.94 21.01 -16.44
C PRO A 116 -42.34 21.56 -16.76
N GLU A 117 -42.98 22.21 -15.78
CA GLU A 117 -44.06 23.15 -16.08
C GLU A 117 -44.02 24.45 -15.23
N ASN A 118 -44.17 25.53 -15.99
CA ASN A 118 -44.87 26.79 -15.73
C ASN A 118 -44.11 28.09 -15.37
N LYS A 119 -44.45 29.07 -16.22
CA LYS A 119 -44.02 30.45 -16.37
C LYS A 119 -44.59 31.33 -15.25
N LYS A 120 -43.80 32.30 -14.76
CA LYS A 120 -44.28 33.60 -14.27
C LYS A 120 -43.27 34.70 -14.61
N GLU A 121 -43.69 35.48 -15.60
CA GLU A 121 -43.68 36.95 -15.67
C GLU A 121 -42.42 37.75 -15.31
N GLU A 122 -41.97 38.44 -16.34
CA GLU A 122 -40.88 39.38 -16.44
C GLU A 122 -41.21 40.69 -15.70
N SER A 123 -40.46 41.01 -14.64
CA SER A 123 -40.19 42.41 -14.29
C SER A 123 -38.82 42.77 -14.85
N LYS A 124 -38.84 43.57 -15.92
CA LYS A 124 -37.67 44.08 -16.64
C LYS A 124 -36.80 44.95 -15.72
N ALA A 125 -35.86 44.32 -15.01
CA ALA A 125 -34.61 44.97 -14.65
C ALA A 125 -33.68 44.70 -15.83
N GLU A 126 -33.45 45.73 -16.64
CA GLU A 126 -32.49 45.73 -17.73
C GLU A 126 -31.10 45.48 -17.11
N VAL A 127 -30.70 44.21 -17.02
CA VAL A 127 -29.37 43.81 -16.57
C VAL A 127 -28.40 44.28 -17.65
N VAL A 128 -27.85 45.48 -17.47
CA VAL A 128 -26.73 45.98 -18.25
C VAL A 128 -25.56 45.03 -17.99
N PHE A 129 -25.33 44.11 -18.94
CA PHE A 129 -24.38 43.00 -18.84
C PHE A 129 -22.90 43.44 -18.82
N ASN A 130 -22.61 44.75 -18.76
CA ASN A 130 -21.28 45.31 -18.95
C ASN A 130 -20.65 45.99 -17.73
N ARG A 131 -21.33 46.02 -16.57
CA ARG A 131 -20.68 46.33 -15.29
C ARG A 131 -20.62 45.08 -14.42
N VAL A 132 -19.57 44.29 -14.66
CA VAL A 132 -19.11 43.31 -13.67
C VAL A 132 -18.30 44.10 -12.64
N GLU A 133 -18.97 44.61 -11.61
CA GLU A 133 -18.29 45.05 -10.39
C GLU A 133 -17.80 43.81 -9.67
N VAL A 134 -16.59 43.35 -10.04
CA VAL A 134 -15.82 42.38 -9.26
C VAL A 134 -15.34 43.07 -8.00
N HIS A 135 -16.25 43.32 -7.05
CA HIS A 135 -15.82 43.38 -5.67
C HIS A 135 -15.15 42.04 -5.36
N GLU A 136 -14.06 42.04 -4.59
CA GLU A 136 -13.50 40.79 -4.08
C GLU A 136 -14.55 40.11 -3.18
N GLU A 137 -15.51 39.39 -3.75
CA GLU A 137 -16.51 38.61 -3.02
C GLU A 137 -15.83 37.70 -2.01
N ASN A 138 -14.60 37.25 -2.32
CA ASN A 138 -13.74 36.52 -1.42
C ASN A 138 -13.41 37.26 -0.12
N GLU A 139 -13.27 38.58 -0.11
CA GLU A 139 -12.94 39.35 1.09
C GLU A 139 -14.15 39.58 1.99
N LEU A 140 -15.28 39.99 1.41
CA LEU A 140 -16.54 40.09 2.15
C LEU A 140 -16.94 38.71 2.72
N ASN A 141 -16.75 37.65 1.94
CA ASN A 141 -16.99 36.28 2.36
C ASN A 141 -16.00 35.82 3.45
N LYS A 142 -14.71 36.21 3.42
CA LYS A 142 -13.76 35.97 4.52
C LYS A 142 -14.18 36.68 5.81
N VAL A 143 -14.63 37.93 5.73
CA VAL A 143 -15.08 38.72 6.89
C VAL A 143 -16.38 38.14 7.46
N GLN A 144 -17.34 37.78 6.61
CA GLN A 144 -18.57 37.10 7.00
C GLN A 144 -18.28 35.73 7.65
N LYS A 145 -17.44 34.89 7.05
CA LYS A 145 -16.98 33.61 7.63
C LYS A 145 -16.30 33.79 8.99
N LYS A 146 -15.53 34.88 9.19
CA LYS A 146 -14.93 35.19 10.50
C LYS A 146 -16.02 35.58 11.52
N LYS A 147 -17.02 36.36 11.12
CA LYS A 147 -18.17 36.72 11.96
C LYS A 147 -18.98 35.47 12.35
N GLU A 148 -19.28 34.60 11.41
CA GLU A 148 -19.96 33.32 11.66
C GLU A 148 -19.17 32.42 12.60
N LYS A 149 -17.85 32.29 12.39
CA LYS A 149 -16.98 31.52 13.29
C LYS A 149 -16.97 32.10 14.71
N ARG A 150 -17.02 33.43 14.86
CA ARG A 150 -17.14 34.08 16.18
C ARG A 150 -18.49 33.78 16.82
N LYS A 151 -19.59 33.82 16.05
CA LYS A 151 -20.93 33.43 16.52
C LYS A 151 -21.01 31.96 16.94
N ALA A 152 -20.26 31.08 16.28
CA ALA A 152 -20.18 29.66 16.63
C ALA A 152 -19.36 29.37 17.92
N VAL A 153 -18.65 30.36 18.48
CA VAL A 153 -17.93 30.18 19.74
C VAL A 153 -18.89 30.35 20.92
N LYS A 154 -19.28 29.24 21.54
CA LYS A 154 -20.10 29.19 22.74
C LYS A 154 -19.34 29.79 23.93
N GLY A 155 -19.94 30.77 24.59
CA GLY A 155 -19.41 31.38 25.80
C GLY A 155 -18.07 32.10 25.64
N ASN A 156 -17.70 32.53 24.43
CA ASN A 156 -16.40 33.15 24.09
C ASN A 156 -15.17 32.26 24.33
N ILE A 157 -15.37 30.96 24.62
CA ILE A 157 -14.29 30.01 24.90
C ILE A 157 -14.09 29.13 23.67
N THR A 158 -12.96 29.30 22.99
CA THR A 158 -12.65 28.47 21.81
C THR A 158 -12.35 27.03 22.21
N PRO A 159 -12.97 26.01 21.59
CA PRO A 159 -12.75 24.62 22.00
C PRO A 159 -11.33 24.16 21.65
N LEU A 160 -10.71 23.37 22.51
CA LEU A 160 -9.35 22.88 22.32
C LEU A 160 -9.32 21.69 21.36
N THR A 161 -9.30 22.01 20.07
CA THR A 161 -9.50 21.06 18.98
C THR A 161 -8.28 20.97 18.06
N GLY A 162 -8.22 19.88 17.29
CA GLY A 162 -7.19 19.68 16.25
C GLY A 162 -5.96 18.88 16.69
N LYS A 163 -4.97 18.80 15.79
CA LYS A 163 -3.77 17.94 15.90
C LYS A 163 -2.47 18.74 16.05
N ASN A 164 -2.59 20.02 16.40
CA ASN A 164 -1.48 20.95 16.59
C ASN A 164 -1.07 20.98 18.07
N TYR A 165 -0.53 19.87 18.56
CA TYR A 165 -0.26 19.66 19.98
C TYR A 165 0.55 20.79 20.65
N LYS A 166 1.48 21.44 19.94
CA LYS A 166 2.22 22.62 20.43
C LYS A 166 1.31 23.82 20.74
N GLN A 167 0.40 24.13 19.81
CA GLN A 167 -0.55 25.23 19.98
C GLN A 167 -1.59 24.90 21.07
N LEU A 168 -2.01 23.63 21.17
CA LEU A 168 -2.91 23.21 22.25
C LEU A 168 -2.25 23.32 23.63
N LEU A 169 -0.98 22.93 23.76
CA LEU A 169 -0.23 23.10 25.01
C LEU A 169 -0.10 24.57 25.40
N SER A 170 0.33 25.44 24.49
CA SER A 170 0.40 26.88 24.75
C SER A 170 -0.96 27.50 25.13
N ARG A 171 -2.06 27.03 24.51
CA ARG A 171 -3.41 27.46 24.89
C ARG A 171 -3.85 26.94 26.26
N LEU A 172 -3.38 25.77 26.70
CA LEU A 172 -3.64 25.28 28.05
C LEU A 172 -2.84 26.06 29.09
N GLU A 173 -1.55 26.28 28.83
CA GLU A 173 -0.67 27.07 29.68
C GLU A 173 -1.26 28.48 29.88
N THR A 174 -1.64 29.17 28.81
CA THR A 174 -2.30 30.49 28.91
C THR A 174 -3.65 30.45 29.62
N ARG A 175 -4.39 29.34 29.61
CA ARG A 175 -5.62 29.20 30.40
C ARG A 175 -5.34 28.99 31.87
N LYS A 176 -4.35 28.17 32.20
CA LYS A 176 -3.92 27.90 33.58
C LYS A 176 -3.39 29.17 34.22
N ASN A 177 -2.49 29.88 33.55
CA ASN A 177 -1.93 31.13 34.06
C ASN A 177 -3.03 32.16 34.33
N LYS A 178 -4.02 32.30 33.44
CA LYS A 178 -5.17 33.20 33.67
C LYS A 178 -6.03 32.79 34.86
N LEU A 179 -6.20 31.50 35.11
CA LEU A 179 -6.94 31.01 36.27
C LEU A 179 -6.12 31.22 37.55
N GLU A 180 -4.81 31.02 37.51
CA GLU A 180 -3.89 31.27 38.64
C GLU A 180 -3.85 32.77 38.99
N GLU A 181 -3.66 33.66 38.00
CA GLU A 181 -3.71 35.11 38.17
C GLU A 181 -5.05 35.59 38.77
N LEU A 182 -6.16 34.94 38.43
CA LEU A 182 -7.47 35.27 38.99
C LEU A 182 -7.69 34.66 40.37
N LYS A 183 -7.11 33.50 40.68
CA LYS A 183 -7.14 32.94 42.04
C LYS A 183 -6.39 33.83 43.02
N GLU A 184 -5.26 34.38 42.60
CA GLU A 184 -4.46 35.30 43.43
C GLU A 184 -5.19 36.62 43.71
N LYS A 185 -6.01 37.10 42.77
CA LYS A 185 -6.77 38.35 42.92
C LYS A 185 -8.14 38.15 43.57
N ASP A 186 -8.94 37.24 43.01
CA ASP A 186 -10.36 37.05 43.31
C ASP A 186 -10.79 35.57 43.12
N GLU A 187 -10.80 34.79 44.19
CA GLU A 187 -11.16 33.37 44.15
C GLU A 187 -12.56 33.09 43.57
N LYS A 188 -13.54 33.94 43.88
CA LYS A 188 -14.93 33.80 43.39
C LYS A 188 -15.00 33.90 41.86
N LYS A 189 -14.33 34.90 41.28
CA LYS A 189 -14.27 35.08 39.81
C LYS A 189 -13.54 33.92 39.14
N ALA A 190 -12.51 33.38 39.80
CA ALA A 190 -11.83 32.19 39.30
C ALA A 190 -12.76 30.96 39.26
N GLN A 191 -13.54 30.71 40.32
CA GLN A 191 -14.53 29.62 40.35
C GLN A 191 -15.62 29.78 39.29
N GLU A 192 -16.11 31.00 39.07
CA GLU A 192 -17.06 31.30 37.98
C GLU A 192 -16.48 31.02 36.59
N LEU A 193 -15.21 31.36 36.35
CA LEU A 193 -14.56 31.02 35.09
C LEU A 193 -14.32 29.52 34.93
N GLU A 194 -13.90 28.83 35.99
CA GLU A 194 -13.72 27.38 35.95
C GLU A 194 -15.04 26.66 35.64
N THR A 195 -16.14 27.05 36.29
CA THR A 195 -17.47 26.50 36.03
C THR A 195 -17.92 26.81 34.60
N LYS A 196 -17.71 28.03 34.11
CA LYS A 196 -17.99 28.40 32.72
C LYS A 196 -17.20 27.56 31.71
N ILE A 197 -15.92 27.31 31.97
CA ILE A 197 -15.08 26.42 31.13
C ILE A 197 -15.63 24.98 31.16
N LYS A 198 -15.96 24.46 32.33
CA LYS A 198 -16.52 23.10 32.49
C LYS A 198 -17.84 22.94 31.72
N TRP A 199 -18.76 23.89 31.85
CA TRP A 199 -20.06 23.86 31.16
C TRP A 199 -19.92 24.04 29.64
N THR A 200 -19.11 24.99 29.18
CA THR A 200 -18.87 25.17 27.73
C THR A 200 -18.21 23.94 27.12
N ASN A 201 -17.26 23.31 27.82
CA ASN A 201 -16.68 22.04 27.39
C ASN A 201 -17.70 20.91 27.31
N ALA A 202 -18.64 20.82 28.27
CA ALA A 202 -19.73 19.85 28.22
C ALA A 202 -20.64 20.07 27.01
N LEU A 203 -21.02 21.34 26.73
CA LEU A 203 -21.81 21.70 25.55
C LEU A 203 -21.12 21.34 24.23
N TYR A 204 -19.81 21.55 24.14
CA TYR A 204 -19.04 21.18 22.96
C TYR A 204 -18.89 19.66 22.81
N LYS A 205 -18.72 18.92 23.91
CA LYS A 205 -18.71 17.45 23.87
C LYS A 205 -20.05 16.90 23.42
N ALA A 206 -21.17 17.49 23.86
CA ALA A 206 -22.52 17.13 23.43
C ALA A 206 -22.75 17.42 21.94
N GLU A 207 -22.18 18.50 21.41
CA GLU A 207 -22.17 18.80 19.97
C GLU A 207 -21.31 17.80 19.15
N GLY A 208 -20.51 16.96 19.82
CA GLY A 208 -19.62 15.98 19.18
C GLY A 208 -18.21 16.52 18.89
N VAL A 209 -17.86 17.71 19.38
CA VAL A 209 -16.53 18.29 19.24
C VAL A 209 -15.54 17.55 20.14
N LYS A 210 -14.47 17.00 19.53
CA LYS A 210 -13.40 16.28 20.25
C LYS A 210 -12.43 17.24 20.92
N ILE A 211 -12.71 17.56 22.18
CA ILE A 211 -11.87 18.41 23.03
C ILE A 211 -10.68 17.62 23.59
N ARG A 212 -9.49 18.22 23.59
CA ARG A 212 -8.23 17.61 24.06
C ARG A 212 -7.57 18.51 25.11
N ASP A 213 -8.07 18.47 26.34
CA ASP A 213 -7.59 19.35 27.42
C ASP A 213 -6.50 18.73 28.30
N ASP A 214 -6.20 17.45 28.13
CA ASP A 214 -5.21 16.73 28.96
C ASP A 214 -3.76 17.03 28.51
N GLU A 215 -2.98 17.72 29.36
CA GLU A 215 -1.60 18.11 29.04
C GLU A 215 -0.67 16.92 28.81
N GLU A 216 -0.76 15.90 29.66
CA GLU A 216 0.09 14.70 29.54
C GLU A 216 -0.15 13.99 28.22
N ARG A 217 -1.42 13.79 27.84
CA ARG A 217 -1.77 13.16 26.56
C ARG A 217 -1.34 14.02 25.37
N LEU A 218 -1.37 15.35 25.48
CA LEU A 218 -0.87 16.25 24.44
C LEU A 218 0.66 16.16 24.30
N LYS A 219 1.40 16.14 25.42
CA LYS A 219 2.86 15.92 25.44
C LYS A 219 3.23 14.57 24.84
N GLU A 220 2.52 13.50 25.20
CA GLU A 220 2.70 12.18 24.59
C GLU A 220 2.39 12.18 23.10
N ALA A 221 1.29 12.80 22.68
CA ALA A 221 0.91 12.87 21.27
C ALA A 221 1.95 13.66 20.45
N LEU A 222 2.55 14.69 21.03
CA LEU A 222 3.69 15.42 20.49
C LEU A 222 4.91 14.50 20.35
N LYS A 223 5.31 13.79 21.41
CA LYS A 223 6.41 12.80 21.38
C LYS A 223 6.18 11.73 20.30
N ARG A 224 4.96 11.18 20.19
CA ARG A 224 4.60 10.20 19.13
C ARG A 224 4.74 10.80 17.73
N LYS A 225 4.33 12.07 17.55
CA LYS A 225 4.43 12.78 16.26
C LYS A 225 5.89 12.98 15.87
N GLU A 226 6.73 13.35 16.83
CA GLU A 226 8.18 13.53 16.63
C GLU A 226 8.88 12.20 16.35
N LYS A 227 8.59 11.14 17.10
CA LYS A 227 9.09 9.79 16.82
C LYS A 227 8.78 9.34 15.40
N ARG A 228 7.54 9.56 14.91
CA ARG A 228 7.15 9.25 13.52
C ARG A 228 7.88 10.11 12.48
N LYS A 229 8.22 11.36 12.81
CA LYS A 229 9.03 12.22 11.93
C LYS A 229 10.48 11.73 11.90
N ALA A 230 11.07 11.42 13.05
CA ALA A 230 12.43 10.89 13.16
C ALA A 230 12.58 9.56 12.40
N GLN A 231 11.63 8.63 12.55
CA GLN A 231 11.61 7.38 11.79
C GLN A 231 11.57 7.63 10.28
N ARG A 232 10.71 8.54 9.81
CA ARG A 232 10.67 8.91 8.39
C ARG A 232 12.00 9.51 7.94
N LYS A 233 12.58 10.44 8.70
CA LYS A 233 13.90 11.03 8.39
C LYS A 233 14.97 9.94 8.26
N LYS A 234 15.06 9.02 9.22
CA LYS A 234 15.99 7.89 9.19
C LYS A 234 15.80 7.01 7.95
N GLN A 235 14.56 6.61 7.65
CA GLN A 235 14.27 5.79 6.45
C GLN A 235 14.64 6.51 5.15
N TRP A 236 14.44 7.82 5.08
CA TRP A 236 14.86 8.61 3.92
C TRP A 236 16.38 8.68 3.80
N GLN A 237 17.09 8.90 4.91
CA GLN A 237 18.56 8.87 4.95
C GLN A 237 19.12 7.48 4.56
N GLU A 238 18.54 6.39 5.05
CA GLU A 238 18.92 5.03 4.67
C GLU A 238 18.71 4.79 3.16
N ARG A 239 17.63 5.34 2.58
CA ARG A 239 17.40 5.24 1.14
C ARG A 239 18.45 6.02 0.34
N THR A 240 18.81 7.23 0.76
CA THR A 240 19.82 8.03 0.05
C THR A 240 21.19 7.35 0.12
N VAL A 241 21.59 6.89 1.31
CA VAL A 241 22.83 6.12 1.50
C VAL A 241 22.84 4.88 0.61
N ARG A 242 21.77 4.08 0.62
CA ARG A 242 21.67 2.87 -0.21
C ARG A 242 21.75 3.16 -1.72
N VAL A 243 21.24 4.30 -2.18
CA VAL A 243 21.35 4.71 -3.59
C VAL A 243 22.81 5.04 -3.93
N VAL A 244 23.48 5.82 -3.08
CA VAL A 244 24.90 6.17 -3.25
C VAL A 244 25.79 4.92 -3.23
N GLU A 245 25.59 4.03 -2.26
CA GLU A 245 26.32 2.75 -2.18
C GLU A 245 26.14 1.91 -3.45
N LYS A 246 24.91 1.77 -3.96
CA LYS A 246 24.66 1.04 -5.21
C LYS A 246 25.35 1.69 -6.41
N MET A 247 25.39 3.01 -6.45
CA MET A 247 26.10 3.75 -7.51
C MET A 247 27.61 3.49 -7.43
N GLN A 248 28.20 3.58 -6.24
CA GLN A 248 29.62 3.29 -6.01
C GLN A 248 29.96 1.83 -6.36
N GLN A 249 29.17 0.87 -5.89
CA GLN A 249 29.35 -0.55 -6.22
C GLN A 249 29.34 -0.81 -7.73
N ARG A 250 28.48 -0.11 -8.49
CA ARG A 250 28.46 -0.22 -9.96
C ARG A 250 29.73 0.36 -10.59
N GLN A 251 30.17 1.52 -10.11
CA GLN A 251 31.41 2.14 -10.58
C GLN A 251 32.63 1.26 -10.25
N ASP A 252 32.70 0.70 -9.04
CA ASP A 252 33.80 -0.15 -8.61
C ASP A 252 33.84 -1.47 -9.38
N LYS A 253 32.68 -2.09 -9.65
CA LYS A 253 32.58 -3.24 -10.56
C LYS A 253 33.12 -2.90 -11.95
N ARG A 254 32.77 -1.73 -12.50
CA ARG A 254 33.28 -1.27 -13.80
C ARG A 254 34.81 -1.06 -13.74
N LYS A 255 35.34 -0.40 -12.71
CA LYS A 255 36.78 -0.19 -12.51
C LYS A 255 37.53 -1.52 -12.42
N LYS A 256 37.05 -2.46 -11.60
CA LYS A 256 37.62 -3.81 -11.46
C LYS A 256 37.61 -4.58 -12.79
N ASN A 257 36.52 -4.54 -13.55
CA ASN A 257 36.43 -5.18 -14.86
C ASN A 257 37.40 -4.57 -15.88
N ILE A 258 37.55 -3.24 -15.89
CA ILE A 258 38.52 -2.55 -16.75
C ILE A 258 39.95 -2.94 -16.37
N GLN A 259 40.29 -2.94 -15.08
CA GLN A 259 41.60 -3.37 -14.59
C GLN A 259 41.89 -4.82 -14.97
N LYS A 260 40.91 -5.71 -14.80
CA LYS A 260 41.04 -7.13 -15.21
C LYS A 260 41.33 -7.24 -16.71
N LYS A 261 40.57 -6.55 -17.57
CA LYS A 261 40.83 -6.53 -19.02
C LYS A 261 42.21 -5.96 -19.38
N LYS A 262 42.68 -4.93 -18.66
CA LYS A 262 44.04 -4.39 -18.86
C LYS A 262 45.10 -5.43 -18.50
N LYS A 263 44.96 -6.09 -17.33
CA LYS A 263 45.87 -7.17 -16.89
C LYS A 263 45.87 -8.34 -17.87
N GLU A 264 44.70 -8.84 -18.27
CA GLU A 264 44.57 -9.92 -19.25
C GLU A 264 45.22 -9.56 -20.60
N ARG A 265 45.11 -8.30 -21.06
CA ARG A 265 45.80 -7.84 -22.29
C ARG A 265 47.32 -7.90 -22.13
N ILE A 266 47.85 -7.47 -20.97
CA ILE A 266 49.28 -7.53 -20.67
C ILE A 266 49.75 -8.99 -20.58
N GLU A 267 49.02 -9.84 -19.86
CA GLU A 267 49.31 -11.27 -19.74
C GLU A 267 49.26 -11.98 -21.09
N LYS A 268 48.29 -11.69 -21.95
CA LYS A 268 48.24 -12.21 -23.33
C LYS A 268 49.46 -11.78 -24.15
N LYS A 269 49.91 -10.53 -24.02
CA LYS A 269 51.15 -10.05 -24.67
C LYS A 269 52.38 -10.80 -24.15
N LYS A 270 52.49 -10.98 -22.83
CA LYS A 270 53.56 -11.75 -22.18
C LYS A 270 53.57 -13.21 -22.64
N ALA A 271 52.42 -13.88 -22.64
CA ALA A 271 52.28 -15.26 -23.10
C ALA A 271 52.67 -15.43 -24.58
N ARG A 272 52.30 -14.47 -25.44
CA ARG A 272 52.74 -14.45 -26.85
C ARG A 272 54.26 -14.27 -26.99
N ALA A 273 54.89 -13.45 -26.15
CA ALA A 273 56.34 -13.29 -26.14
C ALA A 273 57.05 -14.59 -25.71
N ARG A 274 56.58 -15.23 -24.64
CA ARG A 274 57.08 -16.53 -24.17
C ARG A 274 56.95 -17.63 -25.23
N LYS A 275 55.80 -17.72 -25.92
CA LYS A 275 55.60 -18.67 -27.03
C LYS A 275 56.57 -18.44 -28.21
N LYS A 276 57.07 -17.22 -28.38
CA LYS A 276 58.09 -16.87 -29.38
C LYS A 276 59.53 -17.03 -28.85
N GLY A 277 59.73 -17.65 -27.68
CA GLY A 277 61.04 -17.88 -27.08
C GLY A 277 61.69 -16.65 -26.43
N ARG A 278 60.97 -15.52 -26.29
CA ARG A 278 61.51 -14.31 -25.66
C ARG A 278 61.43 -14.42 -24.14
N VAL A 279 62.57 -14.30 -23.47
CA VAL A 279 62.67 -14.30 -22.01
C VAL A 279 62.20 -12.94 -21.47
N LEU A 280 61.22 -12.95 -20.57
CA LEU A 280 60.72 -11.73 -19.94
C LEU A 280 61.51 -11.41 -18.65
N PRO A 281 61.63 -10.13 -18.25
CA PRO A 281 62.28 -9.75 -16.99
C PRO A 281 61.70 -10.43 -15.74
N GLU A 282 60.42 -10.81 -15.77
CA GLU A 282 59.78 -11.56 -14.68
C GLU A 282 60.27 -13.00 -14.60
N ASP A 283 60.63 -13.60 -15.73
CA ASP A 283 61.14 -14.96 -15.79
C ASP A 283 62.60 -15.01 -15.30
N LEU A 284 63.39 -13.97 -15.58
CA LEU A 284 64.73 -13.77 -15.02
C LEU A 284 64.71 -13.60 -13.49
N LYS A 285 63.81 -12.73 -13.00
CA LYS A 285 63.59 -12.56 -11.55
C LYS A 285 63.13 -13.84 -10.87
N LYS A 286 62.31 -14.67 -11.54
CA LYS A 286 61.85 -15.96 -11.00
C LYS A 286 62.96 -17.02 -11.01
N ALA A 287 63.88 -16.95 -11.97
CA ALA A 287 65.06 -17.82 -12.04
C ALA A 287 66.19 -17.37 -11.09
N GLY A 288 66.00 -16.32 -10.30
CA GLY A 288 66.98 -15.85 -9.31
C GLY A 288 68.11 -15.00 -9.90
N PHE A 289 68.07 -14.69 -11.21
CA PHE A 289 68.98 -13.74 -11.83
C PHE A 289 68.45 -12.32 -11.56
N LYS A 290 69.20 -11.58 -10.74
CA LYS A 290 68.90 -10.21 -10.34
C LYS A 290 69.26 -9.23 -11.44
#